data_AF-A0A4V1UF08-F1
#
_entry.id   AF-A0A4V1UF08-F1
#
_cell.length_a   1.000
_cell.length_b   1.000
_cell.length_c   1.000
_cell.angle_alpha   90.00
_cell.angle_beta   90.00
_cell.angle_gamma   90.00
#
_symmetry.space_group_name_H-M   'P 1'
#
loop_
_entity.id
_entity.type
_entity.pdbx_description
1 polymer ?
#
loop_
_entity_poly.entity_id
_entity_poly.type
_entity_poly.pdbx_seq_one_letter_code
_entity_poly.pdbx_strand_id
1 'polypeptide(L)'
;MKLRHLGLGLLGLLIVGGGAFAAVAWESEIEPVEGPQALRFEPNLVKQGADLAAVGNCVVCHTAPGAKPFAGGLPLPTPFGTIYSTNITPDPETGIGRWSEAAFQRSMREGVDRKGRNLYPAFPYDHYTLVSDEDNRALYAYLMTREPVSAATPENELPFPLNVRMVLAGWKLLFFREGTYEPDPV
;
A
#
# COMPACT_ATOMS: atom_id res chain seq x y z
N MET A 1 -48.52 -5.49 -12.42
CA MET A 1 -47.61 -4.84 -13.41
C MET A 1 -46.67 -3.83 -12.79
N LYS A 2 -47.14 -2.83 -12.03
CA LYS A 2 -46.28 -1.77 -11.42
C LYS A 2 -45.11 -2.28 -10.57
N LEU A 3 -45.31 -3.34 -9.78
CA LEU A 3 -44.27 -3.91 -8.92
C LEU A 3 -43.13 -4.59 -9.70
N ARG A 4 -43.42 -5.12 -10.91
CA ARG A 4 -42.40 -5.72 -11.79
C ARG A 4 -41.53 -4.65 -12.46
N HIS A 5 -42.12 -3.53 -12.86
CA HIS A 5 -41.38 -2.39 -13.41
C HIS A 5 -40.52 -1.69 -12.34
N LEU A 6 -41.02 -1.61 -11.11
CA LEU A 6 -40.23 -1.10 -9.98
C LEU A 6 -39.05 -2.03 -9.64
N GLY A 7 -39.26 -3.35 -9.64
CA GLY A 7 -38.21 -4.34 -9.43
C GLY A 7 -37.14 -4.34 -10.54
N LEU A 8 -37.54 -4.19 -11.80
CA LEU A 8 -36.60 -4.05 -12.93
C LEU A 8 -35.82 -2.74 -12.88
N GLY A 9 -36.44 -1.64 -12.47
CA GLY A 9 -35.77 -0.35 -12.29
C GLY A 9 -34.73 -0.37 -11.17
N LEU A 10 -35.06 -0.96 -10.02
CA LEU A 10 -34.13 -1.15 -8.90
C LEU A 10 -32.97 -2.07 -9.27
N LEU A 11 -33.25 -3.18 -9.98
CA LEU A 11 -32.21 -4.08 -10.45
C LEU A 11 -31.27 -3.38 -11.46
N GLY A 12 -31.82 -2.58 -12.38
CA GLY A 12 -31.03 -1.77 -13.31
C GLY A 12 -30.11 -0.78 -12.61
N LEU A 13 -30.61 -0.07 -11.59
CA LEU A 13 -29.82 0.85 -10.77
C LEU A 13 -28.70 0.14 -10.00
N LEU A 14 -28.98 -1.03 -9.43
CA LEU A 14 -27.97 -1.83 -8.72
C LEU A 14 -26.86 -2.32 -9.67
N ILE A 15 -27.22 -2.76 -10.88
CA ILE A 15 -26.24 -3.19 -11.89
C ILE A 15 -25.37 -2.02 -12.33
N VAL A 16 -25.97 -0.86 -12.65
CA VAL A 16 -25.22 0.33 -13.07
C VAL A 16 -24.33 0.84 -11.94
N GLY A 17 -24.87 0.95 -10.72
CA GLY A 17 -24.11 1.38 -9.55
C GLY A 17 -22.98 0.42 -9.18
N GLY A 18 -23.23 -0.89 -9.24
CA GLY A 18 -22.22 -1.92 -9.01
C GLY A 18 -21.13 -1.91 -10.08
N GLY A 19 -21.49 -1.73 -11.35
CA GLY A 19 -20.53 -1.60 -12.45
C GLY A 19 -19.66 -0.35 -12.34
N ALA A 20 -20.26 0.80 -12.03
CA ALA A 20 -19.52 2.04 -11.81
C ALA A 20 -18.58 1.94 -10.60
N PHE A 21 -19.05 1.35 -9.49
CA PHE A 21 -18.21 1.10 -8.32
C PHE A 21 -17.03 0.19 -8.66
N ALA A 22 -17.28 -0.93 -9.35
CA ALA A 22 -16.23 -1.85 -9.75
C ALA A 22 -15.20 -1.17 -10.66
N ALA A 23 -15.64 -0.33 -11.60
CA ALA A 23 -14.74 0.40 -12.49
C ALA A 23 -13.83 1.40 -11.75
N VAL A 24 -14.33 2.05 -10.70
CA VAL A 24 -13.56 3.00 -9.88
C VAL A 24 -12.70 2.29 -8.83
N ALA A 25 -13.15 1.14 -8.33
CA ALA A 25 -12.47 0.39 -7.28
C ALA A 25 -11.39 -0.56 -7.82
N TRP A 26 -11.37 -0.79 -9.13
CA TRP A 26 -10.45 -1.72 -9.78
C TRP A 26 -9.14 -1.04 -10.11
N GLU A 27 -8.07 -1.58 -9.54
CA GLU A 27 -6.70 -1.14 -9.82
C GLU A 27 -5.95 -2.22 -10.58
N SER A 28 -5.28 -1.82 -11.66
CA SER A 28 -4.49 -2.75 -12.47
C SER A 28 -3.22 -3.21 -11.75
N GLU A 29 -2.83 -4.46 -11.97
CA GLU A 29 -1.52 -4.96 -11.55
C GLU A 29 -0.43 -4.23 -12.35
N ILE A 30 0.60 -3.75 -11.64
CA ILE A 30 1.82 -3.26 -12.26
C ILE A 30 2.75 -4.46 -12.42
N GLU A 31 3.19 -4.70 -13.65
CA GLU A 31 4.07 -5.82 -14.00
C GLU A 31 5.31 -5.85 -13.09
N PRO A 32 5.73 -7.04 -12.62
CA PRO A 32 6.93 -7.16 -11.79
C PRO A 32 8.18 -6.79 -12.59
N VAL A 33 9.12 -6.11 -11.93
CA VAL A 33 10.45 -5.85 -12.49
C VAL A 33 11.42 -6.96 -12.13
N GLU A 34 12.45 -7.15 -12.95
CA GLU A 34 13.61 -7.95 -12.56
C GLU A 34 14.29 -7.31 -11.35
N GLY A 35 14.87 -8.14 -10.47
CA GLY A 35 15.23 -7.77 -9.10
C GLY A 35 16.20 -6.58 -8.94
N PRO A 36 16.55 -6.22 -7.69
CA PRO A 36 17.28 -4.98 -7.33
C PRO A 36 18.61 -4.74 -8.05
N GLN A 37 19.17 -5.78 -8.66
CA GLN A 37 20.44 -5.77 -9.38
C GLN A 37 20.44 -4.83 -10.60
N ALA A 38 19.27 -4.39 -11.07
CA ALA A 38 19.14 -3.38 -12.13
C ALA A 38 19.32 -1.92 -11.64
N LEU A 39 19.32 -1.65 -10.33
CA LEU A 39 19.29 -0.30 -9.78
C LEU A 39 20.57 0.01 -8.99
N ARG A 40 21.60 0.51 -9.68
CA ARG A 40 22.68 1.23 -9.00
C ARG A 40 22.13 2.61 -8.62
N PHE A 41 21.70 2.75 -7.38
CA PHE A 41 21.29 4.05 -6.84
C PHE A 41 22.50 4.88 -6.43
N GLU A 42 22.42 6.18 -6.65
CA GLU A 42 23.43 7.13 -6.19
C GLU A 42 23.56 7.10 -4.66
N PRO A 43 24.78 7.07 -4.08
CA PRO A 43 24.96 6.99 -2.63
C PRO A 43 24.25 8.09 -1.84
N ASN A 44 24.20 9.32 -2.38
CA ASN A 44 23.52 10.43 -1.73
C ASN A 44 22.00 10.23 -1.67
N LEU A 45 21.41 9.65 -2.73
CA LEU A 45 19.99 9.32 -2.78
C LEU A 45 19.64 8.23 -1.74
N VAL A 46 20.49 7.20 -1.64
CA VAL A 46 20.34 6.14 -0.63
C VAL A 46 20.46 6.70 0.78
N LYS A 47 21.38 7.65 1.00
CA LYS A 47 21.53 8.32 2.30
C LYS A 47 20.28 9.14 2.66
N GLN A 48 19.76 9.96 1.73
CA GLN A 48 18.52 10.72 1.95
C GLN A 48 17.36 9.77 2.28
N GLY A 49 17.25 8.65 1.56
CA GLY A 49 16.25 7.62 1.85
C GLY A 49 16.39 7.00 3.23
N ALA A 50 17.61 6.81 3.71
CA ALA A 50 17.86 6.33 5.07
C ALA A 50 17.37 7.33 6.13
N ASP A 51 17.66 8.62 5.93
CA ASP A 51 17.24 9.70 6.83
C ASP A 51 15.70 9.81 6.85
N LEU A 52 15.06 9.76 5.68
CA LEU A 52 13.59 9.76 5.56
C LEU A 52 12.94 8.52 6.17
N ALA A 53 13.52 7.33 5.97
CA ALA A 53 13.00 6.09 6.54
C ALA A 53 13.10 6.10 8.08
N ALA A 54 14.09 6.78 8.63
CA ALA A 54 14.20 7.02 10.07
C ALA A 54 13.11 8.00 10.55
N VAL A 55 12.89 9.12 9.85
CA VAL A 55 11.82 10.09 10.18
C VAL A 55 10.43 9.44 10.09
N GLY A 56 10.19 8.66 9.04
CA GLY A 56 8.94 7.93 8.83
C GLY A 56 8.78 6.68 9.73
N ASN A 57 9.77 6.38 10.58
CA ASN A 57 9.80 5.21 11.47
C ASN A 57 9.51 3.87 10.76
N CYS A 58 9.92 3.70 9.50
CA CYS A 58 9.58 2.52 8.70
C CYS A 58 10.04 1.22 9.36
N VAL A 59 11.23 1.23 9.98
CA VAL A 59 11.79 0.05 10.66
C VAL A 59 10.97 -0.38 11.88
N VAL A 60 10.31 0.56 12.57
CA VAL A 60 9.51 0.28 13.77
C VAL A 60 8.28 -0.52 13.40
N CYS A 61 7.59 -0.13 12.33
CA CYS A 61 6.38 -0.82 11.88
C CYS A 61 6.72 -2.12 11.14
N HIS A 62 7.81 -2.14 10.36
CA HIS A 62 8.17 -3.27 9.49
C HIS A 62 9.19 -4.22 10.11
N THR A 63 9.29 -4.30 11.44
CA THR A 63 10.18 -5.29 12.11
C THR A 63 9.48 -5.91 13.31
N ALA A 64 9.15 -7.19 13.25
CA ALA A 64 8.66 -7.93 14.41
C ALA A 64 9.77 -8.15 15.47
N PRO A 65 9.42 -8.36 16.76
CA PRO A 65 10.39 -8.74 17.78
C PRO A 65 11.19 -9.98 17.38
N GLY A 66 12.52 -9.87 17.35
CA GLY A 66 13.43 -10.95 16.95
C GLY A 66 13.56 -11.19 15.44
N ALA A 67 12.83 -10.44 14.59
CA ALA A 67 12.99 -10.49 13.15
C ALA A 67 14.17 -9.61 12.68
N LYS A 68 14.66 -9.87 11.46
CA LYS A 68 15.60 -8.97 10.79
C LYS A 68 14.91 -7.64 10.45
N PRO A 69 15.65 -6.51 10.42
CA PRO A 69 15.08 -5.21 10.08
C PRO A 69 14.29 -5.25 8.76
N PHE A 70 13.13 -4.59 8.75
CA PHE A 70 12.25 -4.44 7.58
C PHE A 70 11.57 -5.73 7.07
N ALA A 71 11.78 -6.87 7.73
CA ALA A 71 11.24 -8.17 7.32
C ALA A 71 9.73 -8.34 7.63
N GLY A 72 9.08 -7.34 8.22
CA GLY A 72 7.66 -7.35 8.53
C GLY A 72 7.28 -8.27 9.68
N GLY A 73 6.02 -8.69 9.69
CA GLY A 73 5.44 -9.64 10.63
C GLY A 73 5.04 -9.06 11.99
N LEU A 74 5.15 -7.74 12.17
CA LEU A 74 4.74 -7.09 13.41
C LEU A 74 3.21 -7.13 13.53
N PRO A 75 2.63 -7.70 14.59
CA PRO A 75 1.19 -7.66 14.82
C PRO A 75 0.76 -6.25 15.26
N LEU A 76 -0.25 -5.73 14.59
CA LEU A 76 -0.94 -4.49 14.93
C LEU A 76 -2.40 -4.83 15.29
N PRO A 77 -2.71 -4.99 16.59
CA PRO A 77 -4.07 -5.26 17.03
C PRO A 77 -4.95 -4.03 16.81
N THR A 78 -6.15 -4.26 16.28
CA THR A 78 -7.18 -3.25 16.08
C THR A 78 -8.49 -3.71 16.73
N PRO A 79 -9.49 -2.82 16.92
CA PRO A 79 -10.83 -3.24 17.35
C PRO A 79 -11.52 -4.24 16.41
N PHE A 80 -10.99 -4.43 15.20
CA PHE A 80 -11.56 -5.27 14.16
C PHE A 80 -10.73 -6.53 13.88
N GLY A 81 -9.72 -6.83 14.71
CA GLY A 81 -8.79 -7.94 14.51
C GLY A 81 -7.36 -7.47 14.28
N THR A 82 -6.47 -8.37 13.84
CA THR A 82 -5.03 -8.10 13.78
C THR A 82 -4.57 -7.90 12.35
N ILE A 83 -3.84 -6.82 12.11
CA ILE A 83 -3.14 -6.56 10.84
C ILE A 83 -1.65 -6.82 11.06
N TYR A 84 -0.98 -7.45 10.11
CA TYR A 84 0.45 -7.71 10.18
C TYR A 84 1.19 -6.80 9.19
N SER A 85 2.32 -6.25 9.62
CA SER A 85 3.19 -5.49 8.72
C SER A 85 3.81 -6.41 7.67
N THR A 86 4.03 -5.87 6.47
CA THR A 86 4.61 -6.61 5.35
C THR A 86 6.13 -6.59 5.40
N ASN A 87 6.77 -7.54 4.73
CA ASN A 87 8.19 -7.48 4.43
C ASN A 87 8.44 -6.44 3.33
N ILE A 88 9.27 -5.42 3.62
CA ILE A 88 9.63 -4.37 2.67
C ILE A 88 11.11 -4.39 2.28
N THR A 89 11.78 -5.53 2.52
CA THR A 89 13.13 -5.79 2.02
C THR A 89 13.12 -6.04 0.51
N PRO A 90 14.27 -5.98 -0.17
CA PRO A 90 14.38 -6.27 -1.61
C PRO A 90 14.30 -7.77 -1.94
N ASP A 91 13.79 -8.61 -1.04
CA ASP A 91 13.54 -10.01 -1.34
C ASP A 91 12.49 -10.15 -2.47
N PRO A 92 12.76 -10.92 -3.54
CA PRO A 92 11.90 -10.96 -4.71
C PRO A 92 10.62 -11.79 -4.53
N GLU A 93 10.55 -12.66 -3.53
CA GLU A 93 9.42 -13.58 -3.35
C GLU A 93 8.49 -13.14 -2.22
N THR A 94 9.06 -12.68 -1.11
CA THR A 94 8.33 -12.32 0.10
C THR A 94 8.35 -10.82 0.41
N GLY A 95 9.28 -10.08 -0.18
CA GLY A 95 9.43 -8.63 -0.02
C GLY A 95 8.95 -7.81 -1.23
N ILE A 96 9.56 -6.63 -1.40
CA ILE A 96 9.29 -5.71 -2.50
C ILE A 96 10.32 -5.81 -3.64
N GLY A 97 11.15 -6.85 -3.68
CA GLY A 97 12.25 -6.99 -4.63
C GLY A 97 11.85 -6.96 -6.12
N ARG A 98 10.59 -7.26 -6.44
CA ARG A 98 10.00 -7.20 -7.79
C ARG A 98 9.09 -6.00 -8.02
N TRP A 99 9.05 -5.05 -7.09
CA TRP A 99 8.24 -3.84 -7.24
C TRP A 99 9.04 -2.79 -8.00
N SER A 100 8.44 -2.17 -9.01
CA SER A 100 8.99 -0.95 -9.60
C SER A 100 8.87 0.23 -8.64
N GLU A 101 9.65 1.29 -8.88
CA GLU A 101 9.50 2.55 -8.16
C GLU A 101 8.06 3.09 -8.27
N ALA A 102 7.42 2.95 -9.44
CA ALA A 102 6.02 3.34 -9.63
C ALA A 102 5.04 2.54 -8.76
N ALA A 103 5.26 1.23 -8.59
CA ALA A 103 4.44 0.42 -7.70
C ALA A 103 4.64 0.80 -6.22
N PHE A 104 5.87 1.14 -5.84
CA PHE A 104 6.17 1.66 -4.51
C PHE A 104 5.49 3.02 -4.28
N GLN A 105 5.63 3.97 -5.20
CA GLN A 105 5.00 5.28 -5.12
C GLN A 105 3.48 5.17 -5.04
N ARG A 106 2.85 4.31 -5.86
CA ARG A 106 1.41 4.05 -5.80
C ARG A 106 0.97 3.53 -4.42
N SER A 107 1.77 2.69 -3.79
CA SER A 107 1.45 2.22 -2.44
C SER A 107 1.48 3.37 -1.43
N MET A 108 2.51 4.22 -1.47
CA MET A 108 2.67 5.36 -0.58
C MET A 108 1.58 6.42 -0.78
N ARG A 109 1.25 6.72 -2.04
CA ARG A 109 0.31 7.78 -2.41
C ARG A 109 -1.13 7.36 -2.27
N GLU A 110 -1.47 6.18 -2.77
CA GLU A 110 -2.85 5.77 -2.97
C GLU A 110 -3.25 4.60 -2.06
N GLY A 111 -2.32 3.99 -1.35
CA GLY A 111 -2.59 2.79 -0.57
C GLY A 111 -2.99 1.62 -1.46
N VAL A 112 -2.33 1.43 -2.61
CA VAL A 112 -2.59 0.31 -3.52
C VAL A 112 -1.29 -0.45 -3.77
N ASP A 113 -1.28 -1.75 -3.52
CA ASP A 113 -0.08 -2.56 -3.75
C ASP A 113 0.18 -2.82 -5.24
N ARG A 114 1.33 -3.41 -5.56
CA ARG A 114 1.69 -3.77 -6.94
C ARG A 114 0.62 -4.60 -7.67
N LYS A 115 -0.09 -5.49 -6.96
CA LYS A 115 -1.13 -6.37 -7.52
C LYS A 115 -2.50 -5.69 -7.64
N GLY A 116 -2.62 -4.39 -7.34
CA GLY A 116 -3.88 -3.67 -7.39
C GLY A 116 -4.77 -3.87 -6.16
N ARG A 117 -4.25 -4.46 -5.08
CA ARG A 117 -5.02 -4.64 -3.85
C ARG A 117 -4.94 -3.38 -2.99
N ASN A 118 -6.09 -2.86 -2.59
CA ASN A 118 -6.17 -1.76 -1.63
C ASN A 118 -5.56 -2.17 -0.28
N LEU A 119 -4.68 -1.33 0.26
CA LEU A 119 -4.01 -1.47 1.54
C LEU A 119 -4.93 -1.03 2.68
N TYR A 120 -4.86 -1.73 3.80
CA TYR A 120 -5.56 -1.28 5.01
C TYR A 120 -4.92 0.04 5.49
N PRO A 121 -5.72 1.04 5.94
CA PRO A 121 -5.20 2.32 6.43
C PRO A 121 -4.30 2.24 7.67
N ALA A 122 -4.12 1.05 8.25
CA ALA A 122 -3.03 0.77 9.18
C ALA A 122 -1.65 1.11 8.58
N PHE A 123 -1.53 1.01 7.25
CA PHE A 123 -0.50 1.73 6.51
C PHE A 123 -1.02 3.15 6.24
N PRO A 124 -0.43 4.20 6.84
CA PRO A 124 -1.01 5.55 6.86
C PRO A 124 -0.75 6.31 5.54
N TYR A 125 -1.24 5.77 4.43
CA TYR A 125 -1.10 6.37 3.10
C TYR A 125 -1.87 7.71 2.95
N ASP A 126 -2.85 7.97 3.82
CA ASP A 126 -3.50 9.27 3.97
C ASP A 126 -2.56 10.38 4.46
N HIS A 127 -1.48 10.00 5.15
CA HIS A 127 -0.39 10.91 5.50
C HIS A 127 0.76 10.82 4.49
N TYR A 128 1.10 9.62 4.02
CA TYR A 128 2.21 9.44 3.07
C TYR A 128 1.93 9.96 1.66
N THR A 129 0.67 10.22 1.31
CA THR A 129 0.31 10.96 0.09
C THR A 129 1.05 12.31 -0.03
N LEU A 130 1.34 12.94 1.11
CA LEU A 130 2.06 14.23 1.17
C LEU A 130 3.57 14.12 0.91
N VAL A 131 4.13 12.90 0.95
CA VAL A 131 5.55 12.68 0.65
C VAL A 131 5.80 13.01 -0.82
N SER A 132 6.85 13.79 -1.10
CA SER A 132 7.20 14.17 -2.47
C SER A 132 7.62 12.96 -3.30
N ASP A 133 7.53 13.05 -4.63
CA ASP A 133 7.99 11.97 -5.52
C ASP A 133 9.49 11.73 -5.37
N GLU A 134 10.27 12.78 -5.14
CA GLU A 134 11.71 12.72 -4.91
C GLU A 134 12.04 12.00 -3.60
N ASP A 135 11.29 12.28 -2.53
CA ASP A 135 11.47 11.60 -1.24
C ASP A 135 11.01 10.13 -1.31
N ASN A 136 9.92 9.83 -2.03
CA ASN A 136 9.51 8.45 -2.29
C ASN A 136 10.56 7.68 -3.09
N ARG A 137 11.21 8.32 -4.08
CA ARG A 137 12.32 7.75 -4.82
C ARG A 137 13.51 7.45 -3.91
N ALA A 138 13.85 8.37 -3.00
CA ALA A 138 14.93 8.19 -2.04
C ALA A 138 14.61 7.02 -1.08
N LEU A 139 13.39 6.96 -0.53
CA LEU A 139 12.91 5.86 0.31
C LEU A 139 13.01 4.51 -0.42
N TYR A 140 12.52 4.45 -1.67
CA TYR A 140 12.61 3.26 -2.50
C TYR A 140 14.06 2.83 -2.71
N ALA A 141 14.96 3.75 -3.08
CA ALA A 141 16.38 3.49 -3.25
C ALA A 141 17.03 2.92 -1.97
N TYR A 142 16.69 3.48 -0.81
CA TYR A 142 17.18 2.98 0.48
C TYR A 142 16.68 1.56 0.78
N LEU A 143 15.38 1.29 0.62
CA LEU A 143 14.80 -0.02 0.88
C LEU A 143 15.37 -1.08 -0.07
N MET A 144 15.53 -0.74 -1.35
CA MET A 144 16.06 -1.66 -2.37
C MET A 144 17.56 -1.98 -2.21
N THR A 145 18.27 -1.26 -1.33
CA THR A 145 19.67 -1.55 -0.98
C THR A 145 19.83 -2.28 0.36
N ARG A 146 18.73 -2.61 1.06
CA ARG A 146 18.79 -3.38 2.30
C ARG A 146 19.18 -4.84 2.02
N GLU A 147 19.61 -5.55 3.06
CA GLU A 147 19.77 -7.00 2.97
C GLU A 147 18.42 -7.64 2.61
N PRO A 148 18.33 -8.42 1.52
CA PRO A 148 17.12 -9.18 1.22
C PRO A 148 16.85 -10.21 2.32
N VAL A 149 15.63 -10.24 2.83
CA VAL A 149 15.21 -11.22 3.84
C VAL A 149 14.03 -11.99 3.31
N SER A 150 14.21 -13.29 3.06
CA SER A 150 13.10 -14.19 2.75
C SER A 150 12.30 -14.45 4.03
N ALA A 151 11.19 -13.74 4.20
CA ALA A 151 10.30 -13.84 5.34
C ALA A 151 8.85 -13.60 4.90
N ALA A 152 8.06 -14.68 4.85
CA ALA A 152 6.62 -14.58 4.65
C ALA A 152 5.97 -14.09 5.96
N THR A 153 5.17 -13.04 5.85
CA THR A 153 4.45 -12.47 6.99
C THR A 153 3.08 -13.14 7.16
N PRO A 154 2.54 -13.26 8.38
CA PRO A 154 1.19 -13.78 8.59
C PRO A 154 0.14 -13.01 7.78
N GLU A 155 -0.94 -13.68 7.42
CA GLU A 155 -2.10 -13.01 6.82
C GLU A 155 -2.86 -12.18 7.88
N ASN A 156 -3.58 -11.15 7.43
CA ASN A 156 -4.38 -10.33 8.34
C ASN A 156 -5.58 -11.12 8.87
N GLU A 157 -5.81 -11.03 10.17
CA GLU A 157 -6.89 -11.69 10.90
C GLU A 157 -8.04 -10.71 11.09
N LEU A 158 -8.80 -10.47 10.03
CA LEU A 158 -9.98 -9.60 10.05
C LEU A 158 -11.26 -10.43 9.77
N PRO A 159 -12.39 -10.16 10.44
CA PRO A 159 -13.65 -10.84 10.16
C PRO A 159 -14.24 -10.34 8.84
N PHE A 160 -15.12 -11.15 8.26
CA PHE A 160 -15.97 -10.68 7.17
C PHE A 160 -16.87 -9.52 7.65
N PRO A 161 -17.07 -8.45 6.85
CA PRO A 161 -16.56 -8.26 5.48
C PRO A 161 -15.21 -7.55 5.38
N LEU A 162 -14.58 -7.20 6.51
CA LEU A 162 -13.36 -6.39 6.55
C LEU A 162 -12.13 -7.10 5.97
N ASN A 163 -12.13 -8.43 5.87
CA ASN A 163 -11.09 -9.18 5.17
C ASN A 163 -11.11 -9.03 3.64
N VAL A 164 -12.20 -8.52 3.06
CA VAL A 164 -12.35 -8.33 1.62
C VAL A 164 -11.80 -6.96 1.22
N ARG A 165 -10.61 -6.92 0.59
CA ARG A 165 -9.91 -5.68 0.21
C ARG A 165 -10.74 -4.72 -0.65
N MET A 166 -11.72 -5.21 -1.42
CA MET A 166 -12.61 -4.35 -2.22
C MET A 166 -13.49 -3.43 -1.38
N VAL A 167 -13.80 -3.80 -0.14
CA VAL A 167 -14.55 -2.93 0.78
C VAL A 167 -13.77 -1.64 1.06
N LEU A 168 -12.44 -1.72 1.08
CA LEU A 168 -11.58 -0.56 1.28
C LEU A 168 -11.65 0.45 0.13
N ALA A 169 -11.96 0.02 -1.10
CA ALA A 169 -12.12 0.95 -2.21
C ALA A 169 -13.32 1.89 -1.98
N GLY A 170 -14.42 1.36 -1.40
CA GLY A 170 -15.56 2.18 -0.99
C GLY A 170 -15.25 3.11 0.17
N TRP A 171 -14.46 2.63 1.15
CA TRP A 171 -13.95 3.50 2.22
C TRP A 171 -13.07 4.62 1.66
N LYS A 172 -12.12 4.32 0.78
CA LYS A 172 -11.24 5.31 0.14
C LYS A 172 -12.04 6.36 -0.64
N LEU A 173 -13.03 5.95 -1.43
CA LEU A 173 -13.88 6.88 -2.18
C LEU A 173 -14.51 7.96 -1.27
N LEU A 174 -14.92 7.55 -0.06
CA LEU A 174 -15.57 8.43 0.90
C LEU A 174 -14.59 9.27 1.72
N PHE A 175 -13.47 8.66 2.17
CA PHE A 175 -12.63 9.22 3.23
C PHE A 175 -11.19 9.55 2.81
N PHE A 176 -10.67 8.94 1.75
CA PHE A 176 -9.32 9.23 1.28
C PHE A 176 -9.32 10.49 0.41
N ARG A 177 -8.33 11.35 0.65
CA ARG A 177 -8.07 12.57 -0.11
C ARG A 177 -6.59 12.57 -0.42
N GLU A 178 -6.26 12.44 -1.69
CA GLU A 178 -4.89 12.58 -2.16
C GLU A 178 -4.46 14.04 -2.02
N GLY A 179 -3.22 14.27 -1.59
CA GLY A 179 -2.70 15.61 -1.37
C GLY A 179 -1.22 15.68 -1.70
N THR A 180 -0.75 16.88 -2.02
CA THR A 180 0.68 17.19 -2.09
C THR A 180 0.99 18.15 -0.96
N TYR A 181 2.14 18.00 -0.31
CA TYR A 181 2.55 18.93 0.74
C TYR A 181 2.72 20.35 0.17
N GLU A 182 1.97 21.30 0.72
CA GLU A 182 2.14 22.73 0.48
C GLU A 182 2.74 23.36 1.75
N PRO A 183 3.94 23.95 1.70
CA PRO A 183 4.52 24.64 2.85
C PRO A 183 3.64 25.83 3.25
N ASP A 184 3.52 26.07 4.56
CA ASP A 184 2.87 27.29 5.04
C ASP A 184 3.59 28.52 4.45
N PRO A 185 2.86 29.51 3.93
CA PRO A 185 3.48 30.74 3.45
C PRO A 185 4.20 31.42 4.63
N VAL A 186 5.50 31.65 4.43
CA VAL A 186 6.38 32.35 5.38
C VAL A 186 6.08 33.85 5.49
#